data_AF-A0A2E9EF81-F1
#
_entry.id   AF-A0A2E9EF81-F1
#
_cell.length_a   1.000
_cell.length_b   1.000
_cell.length_c   1.000
_cell.angle_alpha   90.00
_cell.angle_beta   90.00
_cell.angle_gamma   90.00
#
_symmetry.space_group_name_H-M   'P 1'
#
loop_
_entity.id
_entity.type
_entity.pdbx_description
1 polymer ?
#
loop_
_entity_poly.entity_id
_entity_poly.type
_entity_poly.pdbx_seq_one_letter_code
_entity_poly.pdbx_strand_id
1 'polypeptide(L)' 'LFIAGENDSVLTPETNSHNAMACTNLTEKSLPTGHWMAMEKPLETNKLILDWLNLNYRKV' A
#
# COMPACT_ATOMS: atom_id res chain seq x y z
N LEU A 1 -3.80 -1.68 5.87
CA LEU A 1 -2.66 -1.26 5.03
C LEU A 1 -3.18 -0.99 3.64
N PHE A 2 -2.86 0.18 3.08
CA PHE A 2 -3.04 0.51 1.68
C PHE A 2 -1.68 0.88 1.09
N ILE A 3 -1.33 0.31 -0.06
CA ILE A 3 -0.08 0.59 -0.77
C ILE A 3 -0.48 1.20 -2.12
N ALA A 4 -0.08 2.44 -2.37
CA ALA A 4 -0.31 3.14 -3.63
C ALA A 4 0.83 2.88 -4.63
N GLY A 5 0.49 2.70 -5.91
CA GLY A 5 1.45 2.81 -6.99
C GLY A 5 1.58 4.27 -7.43
N GLU A 6 2.78 4.85 -7.38
CA GLU A 6 3.00 6.26 -7.76
C GLU A 6 2.76 6.52 -9.25
N ASN A 7 2.86 5.47 -10.08
CA ASN A 7 2.60 5.52 -11.52
C ASN A 7 1.32 4.75 -11.90
N ASP A 8 0.42 4.54 -10.93
CA ASP A 8 -0.85 3.86 -11.17
C ASP A 8 -1.75 4.74 -12.05
N SER A 9 -2.00 4.28 -13.27
CA SER A 9 -2.85 4.98 -14.24
C SER A 9 -4.34 4.73 -14.06
N VAL A 10 -4.72 3.79 -13.17
CA VAL A 10 -6.11 3.42 -12.87
C VAL A 10 -6.56 4.08 -11.58
N LEU A 11 -5.76 3.99 -10.52
CA LEU A 11 -6.00 4.60 -9.22
C LEU A 11 -4.94 5.67 -8.95
N THR A 12 -5.10 6.81 -9.60
CA THR A 12 -4.16 7.93 -9.44
C THR A 12 -4.19 8.49 -8.01
N PRO A 13 -3.13 9.17 -7.55
CA PRO A 13 -3.07 9.74 -6.20
C PRO A 13 -4.28 10.62 -5.84
N GLU A 14 -4.86 11.34 -6.81
CA GLU A 14 -6.02 12.22 -6.61
C GLU A 14 -7.30 11.43 -6.31
N THR A 15 -7.47 10.26 -6.94
CA THR A 15 -8.64 9.38 -6.74
C THR A 15 -8.61 8.64 -5.41
N ASN A 16 -7.43 8.52 -4.79
CA ASN A 16 -7.21 7.80 -3.55
C ASN A 16 -7.51 8.62 -2.27
N SER A 17 -7.90 9.89 -2.41
CA SER A 17 -8.08 10.86 -1.31
C SER A 17 -9.18 10.50 -0.28
N HIS A 18 -10.05 9.52 -0.57
CA HIS A 18 -11.21 9.20 0.27
C HIS A 18 -11.00 8.00 1.20
N ASN A 19 -9.91 7.25 1.05
CA ASN A 19 -9.67 6.03 1.84
C ASN A 19 -9.53 6.32 3.34
N ALA A 20 -8.88 7.42 3.71
CA ALA A 20 -8.75 7.86 5.09
C ALA A 20 -10.09 8.25 5.74
N MET A 21 -11.10 8.63 4.95
CA MET A 21 -12.44 8.96 5.46
C MET A 21 -13.26 7.71 5.78
N ALA A 22 -13.06 6.62 5.04
CA ALA A 22 -13.80 5.37 5.22
C ALA A 22 -13.11 4.40 6.20
N CYS A 23 -11.78 4.47 6.33
CA CYS A 23 -10.99 3.55 7.15
C CYS A 23 -10.13 4.32 8.17
N THR A 24 -10.57 4.35 9.44
CA THR A 24 -9.94 5.14 10.50
C THR A 24 -8.66 4.53 11.08
N ASN A 25 -8.39 3.26 10.82
CA ASN A 25 -7.14 2.58 11.21
C ASN A 25 -6.34 2.16 9.96
N LEU A 26 -6.15 3.10 9.03
CA LEU A 26 -5.47 2.85 7.78
C LEU A 26 -3.99 3.27 7.86
N THR A 27 -3.09 2.32 7.62
CA THR A 27 -1.67 2.63 7.31
C THR A 27 -1.52 2.81 5.81
N GLU A 28 -0.98 3.94 5.37
CA GLU A 28 -0.72 4.25 3.96
C GLU A 28 0.78 4.18 3.65
N LYS A 29 1.11 3.64 2.48
CA LYS A 29 2.47 3.55 1.91
C LYS A 29 2.39 3.79 0.40
N SER A 30 3.50 4.15 -0.23
CA SER A 30 3.62 4.23 -1.70
C SER A 30 4.87 3.50 -2.20
N LEU A 31 4.84 3.09 -3.47
CA LEU A 31 5.97 2.53 -4.20
C LEU A 31 6.01 3.09 -5.63
N PRO A 32 7.21 3.25 -6.23
CA PRO A 32 7.35 3.65 -7.63
C PRO A 32 7.02 2.46 -8.57
N THR A 33 5.73 2.20 -8.75
CA THR A 33 5.16 1.09 -9.53
C THR A 33 3.84 1.53 -10.20
N GLY A 34 3.43 0.81 -11.23
CA GLY A 34 2.09 0.93 -11.82
C GLY A 34 1.03 0.20 -11.01
N HIS A 35 -0.14 0.01 -11.64
CA HIS A 35 -1.32 -0.56 -11.00
C HIS A 35 -1.09 -2.01 -10.50
N TRP A 36 -0.23 -2.78 -11.17
CA TRP A 36 -0.08 -4.22 -10.92
C TRP A 36 1.16 -4.49 -10.06
N MET A 37 1.25 -3.80 -8.92
CA MET A 37 2.43 -3.78 -8.06
C MET A 37 2.96 -5.15 -7.62
N ALA A 38 2.07 -6.12 -7.39
CA ALA A 38 2.47 -7.48 -7.03
C ALA A 38 3.23 -8.19 -8.16
N MET A 39 3.02 -7.79 -9.41
CA MET A 39 3.72 -8.31 -10.59
C MET A 39 4.96 -7.47 -10.93
N GLU A 40 4.85 -6.15 -10.82
CA GLU A 40 5.91 -5.20 -11.21
C GLU A 40 7.04 -5.10 -10.17
N LYS A 41 6.68 -5.15 -8.88
CA LYS A 41 7.57 -4.97 -7.72
C LYS A 41 7.24 -5.98 -6.61
N PRO A 42 7.32 -7.29 -6.88
CA PRO A 42 6.88 -8.33 -5.94
C PRO A 42 7.64 -8.30 -4.62
N LEU A 43 8.96 -8.06 -4.64
CA LEU A 43 9.79 -8.09 -3.43
C LEU A 43 9.50 -6.90 -2.52
N GLU A 44 9.41 -5.70 -3.09
CA GLU A 44 9.15 -4.46 -2.37
C GLU A 44 7.72 -4.44 -1.81
N THR A 45 6.74 -4.90 -2.61
CA THR A 45 5.35 -5.04 -2.18
C THR A 45 5.25 -6.02 -1.01
N ASN A 46 5.84 -7.21 -1.14
CA ASN A 46 5.83 -8.22 -0.07
C ASN A 46 6.57 -7.73 1.19
N LYS A 47 7.67 -7.00 1.03
CA LYS A 47 8.39 -6.41 2.16
C LYS A 47 7.51 -5.45 2.95
N LEU A 48 6.79 -4.54 2.29
CA LEU A 48 5.88 -3.62 2.97
C LEU A 48 4.76 -4.35 3.73
N ILE A 49 4.20 -5.41 3.14
CA ILE A 49 3.17 -6.23 3.78
C ILE A 49 3.74 -6.92 5.03
N LEU A 50 4.90 -7.57 4.91
CA LEU A 50 5.54 -8.26 6.03
C LEU A 50 5.95 -7.30 7.16
N ASP A 51 6.53 -6.15 6.82
CA ASP A 51 6.89 -5.12 7.80
C ASP A 51 5.65 -4.63 8.56
N TRP A 52 4.55 -4.38 7.83
CA TRP A 52 3.28 -3.97 8.45
C TRP A 52 2.71 -5.06 9.37
N LEU A 53 2.70 -6.32 8.94
CA LEU A 53 2.24 -7.44 9.76
C LEU A 53 3.08 -7.58 11.04
N ASN A 54 4.40 -7.48 10.93
CA ASN A 54 5.30 -7.56 12.07
C ASN A 54 5.07 -6.43 13.07
N LEU A 55 4.84 -5.20 12.60
CA LEU A 55 4.59 -4.05 13.46
C LEU A 55 3.26 -4.15 14.23
N ASN A 56 2.22 -4.71 13.60
CA ASN A 56 0.85 -4.65 14.15
C ASN A 56 0.41 -5.94 14.86
N TYR A 57 0.98 -7.09 14.52
CA TYR A 57 0.44 -8.38 14.95
C TYR A 57 1.47 -9.36 15.50
N ARG A 58 2.76 -9.01 15.50
CA ARG A 58 3.75 -9.89 16.10
C ARG A 58 3.59 -9.86 17.62
N LYS A 59 2.97 -10.92 18.16
CA LYS A 59 2.97 -11.20 19.59
C LYS A 59 4.41 -11.58 19.98
N VAL A 60 4.94 -10.86 20.97
CA VAL A 60 6.14 -11.29 21.73
C VAL A 60 5.79 -12.58 22.46
#